data_AF-A0A7C6SSQ4-F1
#
_entry.id   AF-A0A7C6SSQ4-F1
#
_cell.length_a   1.000
_cell.length_b   1.000
_cell.length_c   1.000
_cell.angle_alpha   90.00
_cell.angle_beta   90.00
_cell.angle_gamma   90.00
#
_symmetry.space_group_name_H-M   'P 1'
#
loop_
_entity.id
_entity.type
_entity.pdbx_description
1 polymer ?
#
loop_
_entity_poly.entity_id
_entity_poly.type
_entity_poly.pdbx_seq_one_letter_code
_entity_poly.pdbx_strand_id
1 'polypeptide(L)'
;MSLESWQKLPLSENVHLIIYGGEKDNVGYNYNFAKSFGIPQIKNGYWFFSDRHNKSTSPEKDVDLFERRSFNFTLAIYDIDTNTLYYFELDT
;
A
#
# COMPACT_ATOMS: atom_id res chain seq x y z
N MET A 1 -5.89 14.03 9.77
CA MET A 1 -5.66 13.71 8.36
C MET A 1 -5.96 14.94 7.54
N SER A 2 -4.96 15.58 6.92
CA SER A 2 -5.23 16.58 5.88
C SER A 2 -5.56 15.84 4.58
N LEU A 3 -6.44 16.42 3.74
CA LEU A 3 -6.76 15.84 2.42
C LEU A 3 -5.56 15.77 1.47
N GLU A 4 -4.48 16.51 1.76
CA GLU A 4 -3.27 16.60 0.91
C GLU A 4 -2.46 15.31 0.82
N SER A 5 -2.69 14.34 1.71
CA SER A 5 -1.94 13.08 1.73
C SER A 5 -2.51 11.99 0.81
N TRP A 6 -3.69 12.19 0.22
CA TRP A 6 -4.29 11.24 -0.70
C TRP A 6 -3.74 11.43 -2.11
N GLN A 7 -3.31 10.33 -2.72
CA GLN A 7 -2.77 10.27 -4.07
C GLN A 7 -3.80 9.65 -5.01
N LYS A 8 -3.88 10.15 -6.25
CA LYS A 8 -4.70 9.49 -7.27
C LYS A 8 -4.01 8.19 -7.70
N LEU A 9 -4.78 7.13 -7.95
CA LEU A 9 -4.24 5.91 -8.56
C LEU A 9 -3.52 6.21 -9.90
N PRO A 10 -2.48 5.43 -10.27
CA PRO A 10 -2.10 4.11 -9.74
C PRO A 10 -1.37 4.15 -8.38
N LEU A 11 -1.27 2.98 -7.75
CA LEU A 11 -0.38 2.78 -6.59
C LEU A 11 1.08 2.96 -7.03
N SER A 12 1.94 3.31 -6.08
CA SER A 12 3.39 3.14 -6.27
C SER A 12 3.74 1.66 -6.48
N GLU A 13 4.90 1.40 -7.08
CA GLU A 13 5.37 0.04 -7.32
C GLU A 13 5.50 -0.77 -6.03
N ASN A 14 6.07 -0.20 -4.96
CA ASN A 14 6.26 -0.95 -3.71
C ASN A 14 4.92 -1.31 -3.05
N VAL A 15 3.97 -0.38 -3.02
CA VAL A 15 2.63 -0.65 -2.47
C VAL A 15 1.87 -1.65 -3.35
N HIS A 16 2.01 -1.57 -4.67
CA HIS A 16 1.43 -2.59 -5.57
C HIS A 16 2.00 -3.97 -5.28
N LEU A 17 3.32 -4.12 -5.16
CA LEU A 17 3.99 -5.39 -4.90
C LEU A 17 3.60 -6.00 -3.54
N ILE A 18 3.37 -5.17 -2.52
CA ILE A 18 2.85 -5.66 -1.22
C ILE A 18 1.40 -6.15 -1.35
N ILE A 19 0.56 -5.40 -2.05
CA ILE A 19 -0.88 -5.66 -2.08
C ILE A 19 -1.25 -6.78 -3.03
N TYR A 20 -0.77 -6.71 -4.26
CA TYR A 20 -1.15 -7.62 -5.34
C TYR A 20 -0.04 -8.59 -5.74
N GLY A 21 1.13 -8.51 -5.09
CA GLY A 21 2.30 -9.28 -5.47
C GLY A 21 2.91 -8.82 -6.79
N GLY A 22 3.83 -9.62 -7.32
CA GLY A 22 4.47 -9.39 -8.61
C GLY A 22 5.93 -9.77 -8.60
N GLU A 23 6.67 -9.25 -9.57
CA GLU A 23 8.11 -9.46 -9.70
C GLU A 23 8.79 -8.12 -9.96
N LYS A 24 9.93 -7.91 -9.30
CA LYS A 24 10.81 -6.76 -9.51
C LYS A 24 12.25 -7.24 -9.44
N ASP A 25 13.07 -6.87 -10.41
CA ASP A 25 14.49 -7.24 -10.47
C ASP A 25 14.76 -8.76 -10.35
N ASN A 26 13.90 -9.59 -10.96
CA ASN A 26 13.89 -11.06 -10.85
C ASN A 26 13.62 -11.60 -9.43
N VAL A 27 13.09 -10.77 -8.54
CA VAL A 27 12.66 -11.14 -7.19
C VAL A 27 11.14 -11.16 -7.14
N GLY A 28 10.57 -12.31 -6.77
CA GLY A 28 9.13 -12.49 -6.60
C GLY A 28 8.63 -11.97 -5.25
N TYR A 29 7.62 -11.10 -5.29
CA TYR A 29 6.93 -10.56 -4.12
C TYR A 29 5.58 -11.26 -3.99
N ASN A 30 5.46 -12.14 -2.99
CA ASN A 30 4.31 -13.03 -2.83
C ASN A 30 3.41 -12.69 -1.62
N TYR A 31 3.51 -11.47 -1.07
CA TYR A 31 2.71 -11.02 0.08
C TYR A 31 1.21 -11.10 -0.20
N ASN A 32 0.77 -10.59 -1.37
CA ASN A 32 -0.58 -10.78 -1.90
C ASN A 32 -1.71 -10.46 -0.89
N PHE A 33 -1.58 -9.40 -0.09
CA PHE A 33 -2.58 -9.05 0.93
C PHE A 33 -3.98 -8.85 0.36
N ALA A 34 -4.09 -8.34 -0.88
CA ALA A 34 -5.35 -8.22 -1.60
C ALA A 34 -6.11 -9.54 -1.65
N LYS A 35 -5.42 -10.67 -1.86
CA LYS A 35 -6.05 -11.99 -1.91
C LYS A 35 -6.63 -12.38 -0.54
N SER A 36 -5.89 -12.11 0.53
CA SER A 36 -6.32 -12.43 1.90
C SER A 36 -7.52 -11.59 2.35
N PHE A 37 -7.63 -10.36 1.86
CA PHE A 37 -8.68 -9.41 2.25
C PHE A 37 -9.77 -9.20 1.19
N GLY A 38 -9.70 -9.90 0.06
CA GLY A 38 -10.67 -9.78 -1.04
C GLY A 38 -10.64 -8.42 -1.75
N ILE A 39 -9.50 -7.72 -1.76
CA ILE A 39 -9.35 -6.43 -2.43
C ILE A 39 -9.18 -6.67 -3.94
N PRO A 40 -10.06 -6.18 -4.80
CA PRO A 40 -9.93 -6.32 -6.26
C PRO A 40 -8.81 -5.41 -6.78
N GLN A 41 -8.41 -5.58 -8.04
CA GLN A 41 -7.54 -4.60 -8.71
C GLN A 41 -8.32 -3.30 -8.96
N ILE A 42 -8.02 -2.26 -8.19
CA ILE A 42 -8.70 -0.96 -8.27
C ILE A 42 -8.03 -0.10 -9.34
N LYS A 43 -8.82 0.42 -10.29
CA LYS A 43 -8.32 1.25 -11.41
C LYS A 43 -8.59 2.73 -11.21
N ASN A 44 -9.77 3.07 -10.68
CA ASN A 44 -10.20 4.45 -10.47
C ASN A 44 -10.38 4.72 -8.99
N GLY A 45 -9.58 5.64 -8.45
CA GLY A 45 -9.54 5.80 -7.01
C GLY A 45 -8.46 6.72 -6.51
N TYR A 46 -8.45 6.82 -5.19
CA TYR A 46 -7.43 7.51 -4.42
C TYR A 46 -6.86 6.56 -3.38
N TRP A 47 -5.62 6.77 -2.99
CA TRP A 47 -4.98 5.97 -1.96
C TRP A 47 -4.18 6.85 -1.01
N PHE A 48 -4.04 6.38 0.21
CA PHE A 48 -3.29 7.00 1.27
C PHE A 48 -2.36 5.95 1.88
N PHE A 49 -1.13 6.35 2.14
CA PHE A 49 -0.14 5.50 2.77
C PHE A 49 0.55 6.26 3.90
N SER A 50 0.73 5.59 5.03
CA SER A 50 1.52 6.09 6.14
C SER A 50 2.40 4.98 6.69
N ASP A 51 3.70 5.13 6.49
CA ASP A 51 4.72 4.33 7.12
C ASP A 51 4.92 4.77 8.58
N ARG A 52 4.47 3.92 9.49
CA ARG A 52 4.53 4.14 10.93
C ARG A 52 5.73 3.42 11.57
N HIS A 53 6.58 2.77 10.77
CA HIS A 53 7.74 2.07 11.27
C HIS A 53 8.73 3.07 11.87
N ASN A 54 9.26 2.75 13.05
CA ASN A 54 10.21 3.61 13.80
C ASN A 54 11.53 3.96 13.08
N LYS A 55 11.83 3.32 11.94
CA LYS A 55 13.00 3.56 11.10
C LYS A 55 12.65 4.28 9.80
N SER A 56 11.38 4.66 9.61
CA SER A 56 10.96 5.41 8.44
C SER A 56 11.64 6.77 8.43
N THR A 57 12.22 7.13 7.29
CA THR A 57 12.79 8.47 7.07
C THR A 57 11.80 9.43 6.42
N SER A 58 10.67 8.93 5.93
CA SER A 58 9.60 9.69 5.28
C SER A 58 8.26 8.97 5.50
N PRO A 59 7.54 9.26 6.60
CA PRO A 59 6.33 8.55 7.00
C PRO A 59 5.20 8.57 5.96
N GLU A 60 5.19 9.50 5.04
CA GLU A 60 4.22 9.61 3.94
C GLU A 60 4.65 8.89 2.65
N LYS A 61 5.82 8.23 2.65
CA LYS A 61 6.40 7.53 1.50
C LYS A 61 6.73 6.09 1.82
N ASP A 62 6.77 5.27 0.77
CA ASP A 62 7.00 3.84 0.77
C ASP A 62 8.44 3.45 0.36
N VAL A 63 9.36 4.40 0.35
CA VAL A 63 10.73 4.23 -0.16
C VAL A 63 11.53 3.21 0.65
N ASP A 64 11.33 3.17 1.97
CA ASP A 64 12.07 2.30 2.88
C ASP A 64 11.39 0.94 3.08
N LEU A 65 10.26 0.67 2.39
CA LEU A 65 9.34 -0.44 2.70
C LEU A 65 10.01 -1.82 2.63
N PHE A 66 10.91 -2.03 1.67
CA PHE A 66 11.61 -3.30 1.48
C PHE A 66 13.02 -3.34 2.08
N GLU A 67 13.50 -2.22 2.63
CA GLU A 67 14.81 -2.13 3.29
C GLU A 67 14.78 -2.64 4.75
N ARG A 68 13.61 -3.09 5.21
CA ARG A 68 13.32 -3.45 6.60
C ARG A 68 12.72 -4.86 6.69
N ARG A 69 12.87 -5.49 7.86
CA ARG A 69 12.43 -6.88 8.12
C ARG A 69 10.99 -7.00 8.61
N SER A 70 10.32 -5.88 8.84
CA SER A 70 8.98 -5.77 9.39
C SER A 70 8.23 -4.68 8.67
N PHE A 71 6.92 -4.85 8.55
CA PHE A 71 6.01 -3.84 8.05
C PHE A 71 5.26 -3.21 9.20
N ASN A 72 5.34 -1.88 9.29
CA ASN A 72 4.48 -1.10 10.16
C ASN A 72 3.93 0.08 9.36
N PHE A 73 2.75 -0.08 8.76
CA PHE A 73 2.14 0.97 7.95
C PHE A 73 0.62 0.89 7.96
N THR A 74 -0.01 2.02 7.64
CA THR A 74 -1.43 2.14 7.33
C THR A 74 -1.60 2.34 5.83
N LEU A 75 -2.50 1.58 5.21
CA LEU A 75 -2.92 1.82 3.82
C LEU A 75 -4.44 1.94 3.73
N ALA A 76 -4.87 2.95 2.98
CA ALA A 76 -6.26 3.10 2.58
C ALA A 76 -6.34 3.24 1.05
N ILE A 77 -7.27 2.53 0.42
CA ILE A 77 -7.56 2.66 -1.01
C ILE A 77 -9.06 2.87 -1.16
N TYR A 78 -9.43 4.01 -1.72
CA TYR A 78 -10.81 4.34 -2.05
C TYR A 78 -11.07 4.05 -3.53
N ASP A 79 -11.93 3.07 -3.78
CA ASP A 79 -12.41 2.67 -5.10
C ASP A 79 -13.67 3.47 -5.45
N ILE A 80 -13.55 4.33 -6.47
CA ILE A 80 -14.64 5.19 -6.93
C ILE A 80 -15.69 4.38 -7.70
N ASP A 81 -15.27 3.32 -8.40
CA ASP A 81 -16.17 2.54 -9.26
C ASP A 81 -17.20 1.77 -8.41
N THR A 82 -16.80 1.34 -7.22
CA THR A 82 -17.65 0.60 -6.28
C THR A 82 -18.06 1.38 -5.04
N ASN A 83 -17.58 2.62 -4.89
CA ASN A 83 -17.77 3.45 -3.69
C ASN A 83 -17.33 2.72 -2.40
N THR A 84 -16.20 2.01 -2.47
CA THR A 84 -15.68 1.18 -1.37
C THR A 84 -14.35 1.72 -0.86
N LEU A 85 -14.23 1.86 0.45
CA LEU A 85 -12.97 2.15 1.11
C LEU A 85 -12.37 0.87 1.69
N TYR A 86 -11.22 0.46 1.16
CA TYR A 86 -10.40 -0.61 1.73
C TYR A 86 -9.39 0.02 2.69
N TYR A 87 -9.42 -0.37 3.95
CA TYR A 87 -8.53 0.15 4.99
C TYR A 87 -7.91 -1.02 5.73
N PHE A 88 -6.58 -1.01 5.90
CA PHE A 88 -5.93 -1.95 6.79
C PHE A 88 -4.63 -1.36 7.36
N GLU A 89 -4.29 -1.83 8.55
CA GLU A 89 -3.04 -1.57 9.23
C GLU A 89 -2.25 -2.87 9.29
N LEU A 90 -0.96 -2.80 9.01
CA LEU A 90 -0.06 -3.94 9.12
C LEU A 90 0.99 -3.61 10.16
N ASP A 91 1.11 -4.46 11.18
CA ASP A 91 2.08 -4.38 12.28
C ASP A 91 2.69 -5.77 12.50
N THR A 92 3.82 -6.06 11.87
CA THR A 92 4.51 -7.38 11.94
C THR A 92 5.83 -7.30 12.68
#